data_AF-A0A2G2DV64-F1
#
_entry.id   AF-A0A2G2DV64-F1
#
_cell.length_a   1.000
_cell.length_b   1.000
_cell.length_c   1.000
_cell.angle_alpha   90.00
_cell.angle_beta   90.00
_cell.angle_gamma   90.00
#
_symmetry.space_group_name_H-M   'P 1'
#
loop_
_entity.id
_entity.type
_entity.pdbx_description
1 polymer ?
#
loop_
_entity_poly.entity_id
_entity_poly.type
_entity_poly.pdbx_seq_one_letter_code
_entity_poly.pdbx_strand_id
1 'polypeptide(L)'
;MRIIFYLIFSGLLITTNAFSQSERSVDDILAQREVKKFHYKLTTTLYDAVVINMQFGQSEVISNSDRAVLKKADVFQVDLVFSNFPKGFDMTELNKRRIKVVQSLRKDAVSNTSIKWNLIRQMRCKNEAEAKVMFHGVVIHYRKEQSSDVSAIDYGYIQEVLPSPVNRDSTSTEKIKPLSIAQAKKIRKKLADSTVLKVLDRNKWENLVVVSDLTGSMSPFVVQLILWFKLNELEKRVSHVTFFNDGNFTPDIKKVIGNTGGIYHSKGGDYEDTRDLALKTIKNGYGGDGPENDLEAILEAIERNPDAKEIVLIADNFAPIKDMRLLMKIKKPVRVVLCGTVSGVNIQYLQLARYTKGSVHSMEKDLTDLAGMSEGRTFEISGKFFKIVDGQITTYNRVK
;
A
#
# COMPACT_ATOMS: atom_id res chain seq x y z
N MET A 1 54.27 -47.38 7.38
CA MET A 1 53.51 -47.09 6.15
C MET A 1 52.38 -46.14 6.54
N ARG A 2 52.50 -44.84 6.21
CA ARG A 2 51.54 -43.80 6.61
C ARG A 2 50.36 -43.81 5.63
N ILE A 3 49.14 -44.02 6.13
CA ILE A 3 47.89 -43.91 5.36
C ILE A 3 47.37 -42.48 5.54
N ILE A 4 47.38 -41.71 4.45
CA ILE A 4 46.82 -40.36 4.38
C ILE A 4 45.36 -40.50 3.93
N PHE A 5 44.43 -40.12 4.80
CA PHE A 5 43.01 -39.97 4.45
C PHE A 5 42.80 -38.63 3.72
N TYR A 6 42.40 -38.67 2.46
CA TYR A 6 41.90 -37.50 1.73
C TYR A 6 40.39 -37.34 2.04
N LEU A 7 40.06 -36.33 2.83
CA LEU A 7 38.69 -35.83 2.99
C LEU A 7 38.34 -34.97 1.77
N ILE A 8 37.48 -35.50 0.89
CA ILE A 8 36.88 -34.75 -0.21
C ILE A 8 35.77 -33.88 0.39
N PHE A 9 36.05 -32.60 0.58
CA PHE A 9 35.06 -31.59 0.96
C PHE A 9 34.25 -31.22 -0.29
N SER A 10 33.11 -31.88 -0.51
CA SER A 10 32.17 -31.47 -1.55
C SER A 10 31.47 -30.19 -1.11
N GLY A 11 32.00 -29.04 -1.54
CA GLY A 11 31.35 -27.74 -1.41
C GLY A 11 30.06 -27.72 -2.22
N LEU A 12 28.92 -27.88 -1.55
CA LEU A 12 27.61 -27.65 -2.12
C LEU A 12 27.44 -26.13 -2.31
N LEU A 13 27.75 -25.63 -3.50
CA LEU A 13 27.44 -24.27 -3.92
C LEU A 13 25.93 -24.12 -4.02
N ILE A 14 25.31 -23.61 -2.96
CA ILE A 14 23.92 -23.14 -2.99
C ILE A 14 23.93 -21.87 -3.85
N THR A 15 23.64 -22.01 -5.14
CA THR A 15 23.40 -20.88 -6.03
C THR A 15 22.11 -20.21 -5.59
N THR A 16 22.22 -19.09 -4.89
CA THR A 16 21.10 -18.18 -4.71
C THR A 16 20.75 -17.62 -6.10
N ASN A 17 19.67 -18.12 -6.70
CA ASN A 17 19.07 -17.48 -7.86
C ASN A 17 18.53 -16.13 -7.42
N ALA A 18 19.38 -15.10 -7.50
CA ALA A 18 18.93 -13.73 -7.54
C ALA A 18 18.18 -13.56 -8.86
N PHE A 19 16.86 -13.74 -8.84
CA PHE A 19 16.00 -13.28 -9.92
C PHE A 19 16.18 -11.76 -10.04
N SER A 20 17.06 -11.34 -10.94
CA SER A 20 17.11 -9.96 -11.40
C SER A 20 15.77 -9.70 -12.09
N GLN A 21 14.89 -8.92 -11.44
CA GLN A 21 13.73 -8.38 -12.12
C GLN A 21 14.27 -7.48 -13.23
N SER A 22 14.05 -7.85 -14.49
CA SER A 22 14.42 -7.01 -15.62
C SER A 22 13.78 -5.63 -15.45
N GLU A 23 14.60 -4.58 -15.42
CA GLU A 23 14.11 -3.20 -15.38
C GLU A 23 13.19 -2.92 -16.57
N ARG A 24 12.11 -2.18 -16.35
CA ARG A 24 11.19 -1.80 -17.43
C ARG A 24 11.79 -0.69 -18.30
N SER A 25 11.77 -0.86 -19.61
CA SER A 25 12.20 0.14 -20.58
C SER A 25 11.08 1.10 -21.00
N VAL A 26 11.44 2.15 -21.75
CA VAL A 26 10.46 3.05 -22.39
C VAL A 26 9.61 2.30 -23.40
N ASP A 27 10.20 1.38 -24.15
CA ASP A 27 9.51 0.63 -25.20
C ASP A 27 8.51 -0.36 -24.59
N ASP A 28 8.79 -0.92 -23.41
CA ASP A 28 7.84 -1.73 -22.64
C ASP A 28 6.60 -0.92 -22.20
N ILE A 29 6.77 0.38 -21.92
CA ILE A 29 5.64 1.27 -21.60
C ILE A 29 4.82 1.55 -22.86
N LEU A 30 5.47 1.83 -23.99
CA LEU A 30 4.80 2.11 -25.27
C LEU A 30 4.04 0.90 -25.81
N ALA A 31 4.51 -0.31 -25.54
CA ALA A 31 3.83 -1.55 -25.92
C ALA A 31 2.52 -1.80 -25.12
N GLN A 32 2.27 -1.03 -24.06
CA GLN A 32 1.04 -1.17 -23.27
C GLN A 32 -0.19 -0.75 -24.07
N ARG A 33 -1.32 -1.42 -23.78
CA ARG A 33 -2.60 -1.05 -24.38
C ARG A 33 -3.03 0.33 -23.90
N GLU A 34 -3.39 1.18 -24.86
CA GLU A 34 -4.01 2.47 -24.55
C GLU A 34 -5.37 2.34 -23.88
N VAL A 35 -5.59 3.16 -22.86
CA VAL A 35 -6.87 3.35 -22.19
C VAL A 35 -7.61 4.48 -22.91
N LYS A 36 -8.68 4.13 -23.64
CA LYS A 36 -9.56 5.12 -24.27
C LYS A 36 -10.49 5.72 -23.21
N LYS A 37 -10.43 7.03 -23.02
CA LYS A 37 -11.36 7.78 -22.15
C LYS A 37 -12.08 8.85 -22.98
N PHE A 38 -13.33 9.16 -22.66
CA PHE A 38 -14.01 10.29 -23.32
C PHE A 38 -13.23 11.59 -23.05
N HIS A 39 -13.00 11.90 -21.78
CA HIS A 39 -12.17 13.02 -21.33
C HIS A 39 -11.40 12.62 -20.07
N TYR A 40 -10.15 13.06 -19.95
CA TYR A 40 -9.36 12.84 -18.75
C TYR A 40 -9.72 13.90 -17.69
N LYS A 41 -10.02 13.46 -16.48
CA LYS A 41 -10.19 14.32 -15.31
C LYS A 41 -9.28 13.81 -14.22
N LEU A 42 -8.40 14.67 -13.72
CA LEU A 42 -7.62 14.37 -12.53
C LEU A 42 -8.56 14.31 -11.33
N THR A 43 -8.44 13.26 -10.53
CA THR A 43 -9.12 13.14 -9.24
C THR A 43 -8.07 12.74 -8.23
N THR A 44 -7.63 13.69 -7.43
CA THR A 44 -6.77 13.44 -6.27
C THR A 44 -7.68 13.23 -5.07
N THR A 45 -7.49 12.12 -4.37
CA THR A 45 -8.17 11.85 -3.09
C THR A 45 -7.13 11.64 -2.00
N LEU A 46 -6.74 10.39 -1.77
CA LEU A 46 -5.78 9.98 -0.75
C LEU A 46 -4.32 10.29 -1.12
N TYR A 47 -4.07 10.47 -2.41
CA TYR A 47 -2.74 10.61 -2.99
C TYR A 47 -2.60 11.92 -3.74
N ASP A 48 -1.39 12.45 -3.73
CA ASP A 48 -1.02 13.67 -4.41
C ASP A 48 -0.62 13.39 -5.86
N ALA A 49 -0.62 14.44 -6.68
CA ALA A 49 -0.20 14.34 -8.08
C ALA A 49 0.59 15.56 -8.52
N VAL A 50 1.67 15.33 -9.29
CA VAL A 50 2.36 16.35 -10.07
C VAL A 50 1.83 16.33 -11.49
N VAL A 51 1.49 17.52 -12.01
CA VAL A 51 1.01 17.70 -13.37
C VAL A 51 2.11 18.36 -14.20
N ILE A 52 2.49 17.71 -15.29
CA ILE A 52 3.44 18.21 -16.29
C ILE A 52 2.65 18.50 -17.56
N ASN A 53 2.33 19.77 -17.79
CA ASN A 53 1.60 20.21 -18.98
C ASN A 53 2.54 20.23 -20.20
N MET A 54 2.06 19.70 -21.31
CA MET A 54 2.75 19.71 -22.60
C MET A 54 1.84 20.28 -23.67
N GLN A 55 2.41 20.90 -24.70
CA GLN A 55 1.59 21.43 -25.81
C GLN A 55 0.96 20.30 -26.62
N PHE A 56 -0.19 20.59 -27.23
CA PHE A 56 -0.81 19.72 -28.22
C PHE A 56 0.20 19.35 -29.31
N GLY A 57 0.31 18.06 -29.62
CA GLY A 57 1.25 17.55 -30.64
C GLY A 57 2.74 17.60 -30.26
N GLN A 58 3.11 18.07 -29.06
CA GLN A 58 4.51 18.27 -28.69
C GLN A 58 4.88 17.59 -27.36
N SER A 59 6.17 17.46 -27.10
CA SER A 59 6.75 16.96 -25.84
C SER A 59 7.37 18.05 -24.97
N GLU A 60 7.35 19.29 -25.44
CA GLU A 60 7.84 20.44 -24.68
C GLU A 60 6.98 20.67 -23.43
N VAL A 61 7.64 20.90 -22.29
CA VAL A 61 6.97 21.17 -21.02
C VAL A 61 6.62 22.65 -20.96
N ILE A 62 5.32 22.96 -20.91
CA ILE A 62 4.82 24.33 -20.72
C ILE A 62 4.96 24.74 -19.26
N SER A 63 4.52 23.85 -18.37
CA SER A 63 4.58 24.05 -16.93
C SER A 63 4.66 22.72 -16.23
N ASN A 64 5.24 22.75 -15.04
CA ASN A 64 5.28 21.64 -14.13
C ASN A 64 4.95 22.18 -12.75
N SER A 65 4.03 21.52 -12.05
CA SER A 65 3.86 21.77 -10.61
C SER A 65 5.11 21.30 -9.84
N ASP A 66 5.16 21.61 -8.55
CA ASP A 66 6.30 21.46 -7.64
C ASP A 66 7.14 20.17 -7.84
N ARG A 67 8.16 20.23 -8.71
CA ARG A 67 9.01 19.07 -9.05
C ARG A 67 9.93 18.64 -7.93
N ALA A 68 10.18 19.52 -6.95
CA ALA A 68 11.06 19.21 -5.84
C ALA A 68 10.55 18.00 -5.05
N VAL A 69 9.22 17.84 -4.96
CA VAL A 69 8.59 16.72 -4.26
C VAL A 69 8.91 15.36 -4.89
N LEU A 70 9.08 15.30 -6.22
CA LEU A 70 9.32 14.04 -6.93
C LEU A 70 10.69 13.42 -6.65
N LYS A 71 11.63 14.20 -6.08
CA LYS A 71 12.97 13.69 -5.73
C LYS A 71 12.92 12.65 -4.62
N LYS A 72 11.94 12.74 -3.72
CA LYS A 72 11.83 11.89 -2.54
C LYS A 72 10.48 11.17 -2.41
N ALA A 73 9.50 11.53 -3.24
CA ALA A 73 8.20 10.92 -3.22
C ALA A 73 8.21 9.47 -3.73
N ASP A 74 7.40 8.61 -3.11
CA ASP A 74 7.14 7.29 -3.67
C ASP A 74 6.06 7.39 -4.74
N VAL A 75 6.53 7.39 -5.99
CA VAL A 75 5.68 7.39 -7.17
C VAL A 75 5.10 6.00 -7.37
N PHE A 76 3.79 5.92 -7.62
CA PHE A 76 3.13 4.65 -7.86
C PHE A 76 2.35 4.56 -9.18
N GLN A 77 2.00 5.70 -9.78
CA GLN A 77 1.30 5.72 -11.06
C GLN A 77 1.74 6.91 -11.91
N VAL A 78 1.83 6.68 -13.22
CA VAL A 78 2.06 7.71 -14.23
C VAL A 78 1.02 7.59 -15.33
N ASP A 79 0.27 8.67 -15.55
CA ASP A 79 -0.69 8.78 -16.65
C ASP A 79 -0.10 9.66 -17.74
N LEU A 80 0.18 9.08 -18.91
CA LEU A 80 0.50 9.83 -20.12
C LEU A 80 -0.80 10.12 -20.86
N VAL A 81 -1.20 11.39 -20.93
CA VAL A 81 -2.51 11.79 -21.46
C VAL A 81 -2.33 12.54 -22.77
N PHE A 82 -3.06 12.11 -23.80
CA PHE A 82 -3.05 12.73 -25.11
C PHE A 82 -4.41 12.60 -25.82
N SER A 83 -4.67 13.44 -26.82
CA SER A 83 -5.92 13.41 -27.58
C SER A 83 -5.88 12.39 -28.72
N ASN A 84 -7.07 11.94 -29.14
CA ASN A 84 -7.27 11.11 -30.34
C ASN A 84 -7.22 11.94 -31.64
N PHE A 85 -6.41 13.00 -31.69
CA PHE A 85 -6.32 13.88 -32.86
C PHE A 85 -4.84 14.07 -33.27
N PRO A 86 -4.50 13.93 -34.56
CA PRO A 86 -5.38 13.51 -35.66
C PRO A 86 -5.90 12.07 -35.47
N LYS A 87 -7.13 11.79 -35.91
CA LYS A 87 -7.76 10.49 -35.69
C LYS A 87 -6.97 9.40 -36.42
N GLY A 88 -6.63 8.32 -35.71
CA GLY A 88 -5.89 7.19 -36.27
C GLY A 88 -4.38 7.43 -36.41
N PHE A 89 -3.87 8.60 -36.02
CA PHE A 89 -2.44 8.88 -36.07
C PHE A 89 -1.68 8.06 -35.01
N ASP A 90 -0.54 7.51 -35.42
CA ASP A 90 0.37 6.79 -34.52
C ASP A 90 1.11 7.79 -33.62
N MET A 91 0.84 7.70 -32.32
CA MET A 91 1.42 8.60 -31.32
C MET A 91 2.73 8.06 -30.73
N THR A 92 3.23 6.92 -31.19
CA THR A 92 4.36 6.20 -30.59
C THR A 92 5.58 7.10 -30.43
N GLU A 93 6.05 7.75 -31.51
CA GLU A 93 7.25 8.61 -31.45
C GLU A 93 7.06 9.85 -30.57
N LEU A 94 5.89 10.46 -30.61
CA LEU A 94 5.58 11.60 -29.74
C LEU A 94 5.56 11.17 -28.27
N ASN A 95 4.89 10.06 -27.96
CA ASN A 95 4.79 9.54 -26.61
C ASN A 95 6.15 9.03 -26.10
N LYS A 96 7.00 8.47 -26.96
CA LYS A 96 8.39 8.12 -26.62
C LYS A 96 9.16 9.33 -26.11
N ARG A 97 9.06 10.47 -26.80
CA ARG A 97 9.68 11.73 -26.35
C ARG A 97 9.10 12.20 -25.02
N ARG A 98 7.79 12.11 -24.82
CA ARG A 98 7.13 12.49 -23.55
C ARG A 98 7.53 11.60 -22.37
N ILE A 99 7.66 10.29 -22.58
CA ILE A 99 8.14 9.35 -21.55
C ILE A 99 9.60 9.64 -21.20
N LYS A 100 10.45 9.96 -22.20
CA LYS A 100 11.84 10.38 -21.95
C LYS A 100 11.93 11.65 -21.10
N VAL A 101 10.98 12.58 -21.22
CA VAL A 101 10.90 13.73 -20.29
C VAL A 101 10.71 13.24 -18.85
N VAL A 102 9.76 12.34 -18.60
CA VAL A 102 9.56 11.73 -17.26
C VAL A 102 10.82 11.02 -16.78
N GLN A 103 11.47 10.25 -17.65
CA GLN A 103 12.70 9.52 -17.32
C GLN A 103 13.84 10.47 -16.91
N SER A 104 13.94 11.64 -17.56
CA SER A 104 14.94 12.65 -17.21
C SER A 104 14.68 13.31 -15.85
N LEU A 105 13.42 13.41 -15.44
CA LEU A 105 13.02 13.94 -14.13
C LEU A 105 13.17 12.91 -13.01
N ARG A 106 12.84 11.65 -13.31
CA ARG A 106 12.71 10.59 -12.31
C ARG A 106 12.93 9.22 -12.97
N LYS A 107 14.19 8.77 -13.03
CA LYS A 107 14.61 7.58 -13.80
C LYS A 107 13.81 6.32 -13.44
N ASP A 108 13.59 6.08 -12.15
CA ASP A 108 12.87 4.90 -11.65
C ASP A 108 11.36 4.97 -11.90
N ALA A 109 10.79 6.12 -12.29
CA ALA A 109 9.40 6.16 -12.78
C ALA A 109 9.21 5.27 -14.03
N VAL A 110 10.27 5.10 -14.82
CA VAL A 110 10.29 4.19 -15.97
C VAL A 110 10.74 2.79 -15.54
N SER A 111 11.90 2.66 -14.89
CA SER A 111 12.51 1.34 -14.63
C SER A 111 11.79 0.49 -13.59
N ASN A 112 11.12 1.09 -12.61
CA ASN A 112 10.41 0.36 -11.56
C ASN A 112 9.09 -0.23 -12.09
N THR A 113 9.04 -1.57 -12.19
CA THR A 113 7.89 -2.34 -12.70
C THR A 113 6.65 -2.27 -11.80
N SER A 114 6.81 -1.92 -10.52
CA SER A 114 5.71 -1.72 -9.58
C SER A 114 4.88 -0.47 -9.90
N ILE A 115 5.48 0.52 -10.57
CA ILE A 115 4.80 1.77 -10.95
C ILE A 115 3.88 1.50 -12.13
N LYS A 116 2.59 1.81 -11.96
CA LYS A 116 1.59 1.65 -13.00
C LYS A 116 1.72 2.76 -14.04
N TRP A 117 1.78 2.39 -15.32
CA TRP A 117 1.64 3.36 -16.41
C TRP A 117 0.28 3.22 -17.07
N ASN A 118 -0.33 4.35 -17.41
CA ASN A 118 -1.52 4.38 -18.25
C ASN A 118 -1.27 5.29 -19.45
N LEU A 119 -1.40 4.74 -20.66
CA LEU A 119 -1.42 5.51 -21.90
C LEU A 119 -2.86 5.92 -22.19
N ILE A 120 -3.24 7.13 -21.81
CA ILE A 120 -4.63 7.58 -21.87
C ILE A 120 -4.86 8.39 -23.15
N ARG A 121 -5.62 7.80 -24.08
CA ARG A 121 -6.08 8.46 -25.29
C ARG A 121 -7.48 9.04 -25.07
N GLN A 122 -7.60 10.35 -25.15
CA GLN A 122 -8.85 11.07 -24.95
C GLN A 122 -9.64 11.20 -26.26
N MET A 123 -10.91 10.81 -26.23
CA MET A 123 -11.73 10.60 -27.43
C MET A 123 -12.71 11.75 -27.72
N ARG A 124 -12.82 12.76 -26.85
CA ARG A 124 -13.81 13.85 -26.96
C ARG A 124 -13.65 14.72 -28.22
N CYS A 125 -12.43 14.97 -28.68
CA CYS A 125 -12.16 15.89 -29.78
C CYS A 125 -12.53 15.32 -31.16
N LYS A 126 -13.14 16.16 -31.99
CA LYS A 126 -13.46 15.90 -33.41
C LYS A 126 -12.55 16.66 -34.38
N ASN A 127 -12.01 17.79 -33.95
CA ASN A 127 -11.17 18.68 -34.74
C ASN A 127 -9.96 19.17 -33.91
N GLU A 128 -9.04 19.85 -34.57
CA GLU A 128 -7.80 20.34 -33.96
C GLU A 128 -8.06 21.37 -32.86
N ALA A 129 -9.02 22.27 -33.04
CA ALA A 129 -9.34 23.29 -32.04
C ALA A 129 -9.83 22.66 -30.73
N GLU A 130 -10.72 21.67 -30.81
CA GLU A 130 -11.17 20.88 -29.67
C GLU A 130 -10.03 20.07 -29.05
N ALA A 131 -9.11 19.54 -29.86
CA ALA A 131 -7.95 18.82 -29.36
C ALA A 131 -7.05 19.75 -28.57
N LYS A 132 -6.70 20.93 -29.12
CA LYS A 132 -5.80 21.93 -28.53
C LYS A 132 -6.19 22.39 -27.12
N VAL A 133 -7.49 22.43 -26.81
CA VAL A 133 -7.98 22.83 -25.48
C VAL A 133 -8.06 21.67 -24.47
N MET A 134 -7.74 20.44 -24.88
CA MET A 134 -7.68 19.30 -23.96
C MET A 134 -6.34 19.26 -23.25
N PHE A 135 -6.30 18.61 -22.09
CA PHE A 135 -5.04 18.38 -21.38
C PHE A 135 -4.15 17.41 -22.18
N HIS A 136 -2.91 17.82 -22.43
CA HIS A 136 -1.84 16.93 -22.88
C HIS A 136 -0.68 17.02 -21.91
N GLY A 137 -0.07 15.88 -21.62
CA GLY A 137 1.07 15.84 -20.73
C GLY A 137 1.05 14.61 -19.85
N VAL A 138 1.68 14.75 -18.70
CA VAL A 138 1.89 13.66 -17.76
C VAL A 138 1.34 14.03 -16.40
N VAL A 139 0.67 13.08 -15.76
CA VAL A 139 0.29 13.16 -14.36
C VAL A 139 1.04 12.07 -13.60
N ILE A 140 1.82 12.45 -12.59
CA ILE A 140 2.59 11.53 -11.75
C ILE A 140 1.92 11.52 -10.37
N HIS A 141 1.33 10.38 -10.00
CA HIS A 141 0.68 10.18 -8.70
C HIS A 141 1.67 9.58 -7.72
N TYR A 142 1.68 10.13 -6.51
CA TYR A 142 2.69 9.81 -5.50
C TYR A 142 2.14 9.92 -4.08
N ARG A 143 2.88 9.32 -3.13
CA ARG A 143 2.76 9.62 -1.70
C ARG A 143 3.96 10.46 -1.25
N LYS A 144 3.72 11.35 -0.30
CA LYS A 144 4.81 12.07 0.36
C LYS A 144 5.66 11.07 1.14
N GLU A 145 6.97 11.31 1.12
CA GLU A 145 7.92 10.64 2.01
C GLU A 145 7.45 10.84 3.46
N GLN A 146 7.47 9.77 4.25
CA GLN A 146 7.13 9.84 5.66
C GLN A 146 8.27 10.52 6.43
N SER A 147 7.92 11.51 7.25
CA SER A 147 8.86 12.25 8.08
C SER A 147 8.22 12.56 9.43
N SER A 148 9.03 13.02 10.38
CA SER A 148 8.53 13.50 11.68
C SER A 148 7.47 14.60 11.52
N ASP A 149 7.65 15.50 10.56
CA ASP A 149 6.76 16.64 10.34
C ASP A 149 5.42 16.18 9.74
N VAL A 150 5.47 15.26 8.77
CA VAL A 150 4.25 14.65 8.20
C VAL A 150 3.51 13.85 9.27
N SER A 151 4.24 13.05 10.05
CA SER A 151 3.66 12.26 11.15
C SER A 151 3.00 13.15 12.22
N ALA A 152 3.57 14.30 12.54
CA ALA A 152 2.96 15.25 13.48
C ALA A 152 1.65 15.84 12.96
N ILE A 153 1.58 16.15 11.66
CA ILE A 153 0.35 16.63 11.00
C ILE A 153 -0.70 15.52 11.02
N ASP A 154 -0.33 14.30 10.66
CA ASP A 154 -1.24 13.15 10.65
C ASP A 154 -1.77 12.82 12.05
N TYR A 155 -0.91 12.88 13.07
CA TYR A 155 -1.31 12.72 14.46
C TYR A 155 -2.36 13.77 14.87
N GLY A 156 -2.12 15.05 14.54
CA GLY A 156 -3.07 16.12 14.79
C GLY A 156 -4.41 15.91 14.08
N TYR A 157 -4.38 15.47 12.82
CA TYR A 157 -5.58 15.12 12.05
C TYR A 157 -6.39 13.99 12.71
N ILE A 158 -5.74 12.93 13.17
CA ILE A 158 -6.42 11.82 13.87
C ILE A 158 -7.10 12.33 15.14
N GLN A 159 -6.42 13.16 15.94
CA GLN A 159 -7.00 13.74 17.15
C GLN A 159 -8.22 14.63 16.86
N GLU A 160 -8.18 15.41 15.79
CA GLU A 160 -9.28 16.28 15.37
C GLU A 160 -10.50 15.46 14.92
N VAL A 161 -10.27 14.45 14.06
CA VAL A 161 -11.35 13.63 13.49
C VAL A 161 -11.94 12.68 14.52
N LEU A 162 -11.11 12.17 15.44
CA LEU A 162 -11.47 11.16 16.42
C LEU A 162 -11.18 11.68 17.84
N PRO A 163 -12.03 12.57 18.37
CA PRO A 163 -11.78 13.20 19.67
C PRO A 163 -11.86 12.22 20.84
N SER A 164 -11.10 12.52 21.89
CA SER A 164 -11.18 11.88 23.20
C SER A 164 -12.15 12.61 24.13
N PRO A 165 -12.94 11.89 24.95
CA PRO A 165 -13.70 12.52 26.02
C PRO A 165 -12.85 12.99 27.21
N VAL A 166 -11.56 12.60 27.28
CA VAL A 166 -10.70 12.88 28.44
C VAL A 166 -9.82 14.10 28.18
N ASN A 167 -10.06 15.18 28.93
CA ASN A 167 -9.09 16.26 29.09
C ASN A 167 -7.86 15.70 29.82
N ARG A 168 -6.75 15.50 29.10
CA ARG A 168 -5.45 15.20 29.72
C ARG A 168 -4.71 16.46 30.14
N ASP A 169 -5.28 17.64 29.87
CA ASP A 169 -4.77 18.92 30.33
C ASP A 169 -5.63 19.42 31.50
N SER A 170 -5.04 19.44 32.70
CA SER A 170 -5.68 19.81 33.97
C SER A 170 -6.12 21.28 34.03
N THR A 171 -5.89 22.04 32.96
CA THR A 171 -6.08 23.50 32.89
C THR A 171 -7.31 23.93 32.09
N SER A 172 -7.95 23.03 31.31
CA SER A 172 -9.15 23.35 30.55
C SER A 172 -10.41 22.74 31.18
N THR A 173 -11.40 23.59 31.45
CA THR A 173 -12.70 23.23 32.03
C THR A 173 -13.71 22.75 30.98
N GLU A 174 -13.35 22.79 29.69
CA GLU A 174 -14.21 22.36 28.59
C GLU A 174 -14.17 20.83 28.43
N LYS A 175 -15.20 20.15 28.94
CA LYS A 175 -15.37 18.71 28.68
C LYS A 175 -15.63 18.48 27.18
N ILE A 176 -14.63 17.98 26.45
CA ILE A 176 -14.83 17.51 25.08
C ILE A 176 -15.84 16.35 25.13
N LYS A 177 -16.95 16.47 24.39
CA LYS A 177 -17.95 15.39 24.32
C LYS A 177 -17.38 14.21 23.53
N PRO A 178 -17.62 12.96 23.97
CA PRO A 178 -17.20 11.77 23.23
C PRO A 178 -17.79 11.76 21.81
N LEU A 179 -17.09 11.12 20.87
CA LEU A 179 -17.55 10.96 19.50
C LEU A 179 -18.91 10.22 19.47
N SER A 180 -19.98 10.89 19.05
CA SER A 180 -21.30 10.25 18.92
C SER A 180 -21.39 9.36 17.68
N ILE A 181 -22.28 8.37 17.68
CA ILE A 181 -22.57 7.52 16.51
C ILE A 181 -23.01 8.35 15.29
N ALA A 182 -23.77 9.44 15.50
CA ALA A 182 -24.20 10.31 14.41
C ALA A 182 -23.00 11.05 13.76
N GLN A 183 -22.06 11.54 14.57
CA GLN A 183 -20.82 12.13 14.08
C GLN A 183 -19.94 11.09 13.37
N ALA A 184 -19.78 9.89 13.96
CA ALA A 184 -19.05 8.79 13.36
C ALA A 184 -19.60 8.43 11.96
N LYS A 185 -20.93 8.33 11.81
CA LYS A 185 -21.58 8.12 10.51
C LYS A 185 -21.33 9.26 9.53
N LYS A 186 -21.25 10.51 9.99
CA LYS A 186 -20.92 11.68 9.15
C LYS A 186 -19.47 11.63 8.67
N ILE A 187 -18.52 11.27 9.55
CA ILE A 187 -17.11 11.06 9.19
C ILE A 187 -17.01 9.97 8.13
N ARG A 188 -17.63 8.79 8.38
CA ARG A 188 -17.63 7.66 7.44
C ARG A 188 -18.06 8.05 6.02
N LYS A 189 -19.07 8.92 5.87
CA LYS A 189 -19.57 9.40 4.57
C LYS A 189 -18.60 10.33 3.82
N LYS A 190 -17.67 10.98 4.54
CA LYS A 190 -16.69 11.91 3.97
C LYS A 190 -15.37 11.25 3.58
N LEU A 191 -15.13 10.03 4.04
CA LEU A 191 -13.90 9.31 3.74
C LEU A 191 -13.83 8.99 2.24
N ALA A 192 -12.73 9.37 1.60
CA ALA A 192 -12.52 9.08 0.18
C ALA A 192 -12.17 7.61 -0.06
N ASP A 193 -11.46 6.99 0.89
CA ASP A 193 -11.19 5.55 0.95
C ASP A 193 -11.95 4.94 2.14
N SER A 194 -12.45 3.72 1.99
CA SER A 194 -13.15 3.00 3.05
C SER A 194 -12.76 1.52 3.10
N THR A 195 -11.53 1.19 2.70
CA THR A 195 -11.01 -0.18 2.61
C THR A 195 -11.19 -0.97 3.90
N VAL A 196 -10.67 -0.47 5.03
CA VAL A 196 -10.73 -1.18 6.32
C VAL A 196 -12.19 -1.35 6.76
N LEU A 197 -12.99 -0.29 6.67
CA LEU A 197 -14.42 -0.33 7.01
C LEU A 197 -15.18 -1.35 6.17
N LYS A 198 -15.04 -1.31 4.84
CA LYS A 198 -15.74 -2.22 3.92
C LYS A 198 -15.35 -3.67 4.13
N VAL A 199 -14.06 -3.94 4.38
CA VAL A 199 -13.56 -5.30 4.57
C VAL A 199 -14.07 -5.87 5.90
N LEU A 200 -13.96 -5.14 7.01
CA LEU A 200 -14.42 -5.59 8.31
C LEU A 200 -15.96 -5.68 8.41
N ASP A 201 -16.70 -4.84 7.69
CA ASP A 201 -18.17 -4.90 7.65
C ASP A 201 -18.67 -6.15 6.92
N ARG A 202 -18.06 -6.47 5.76
CA ARG A 202 -18.52 -7.60 4.93
C ARG A 202 -18.02 -8.96 5.41
N ASN A 203 -16.91 -9.01 6.17
CA ASN A 203 -16.38 -10.24 6.72
C ASN A 203 -16.80 -10.41 8.19
N LYS A 204 -17.59 -11.45 8.47
CA LYS A 204 -18.13 -11.76 9.81
C LYS A 204 -17.21 -12.71 10.61
N TRP A 205 -15.92 -12.40 10.66
CA TRP A 205 -14.96 -13.11 11.50
C TRP A 205 -15.27 -12.85 12.99
N GLU A 206 -15.04 -13.86 13.83
CA GLU A 206 -15.29 -13.82 15.27
C GLU A 206 -14.04 -14.22 16.08
N ASN A 207 -13.94 -13.73 17.31
CA ASN A 207 -12.75 -13.88 18.17
C ASN A 207 -11.46 -13.47 17.44
N LEU A 208 -11.51 -12.28 16.82
CA LEU A 208 -10.40 -11.76 16.02
C LEU A 208 -9.29 -11.23 16.93
N VAL A 209 -8.06 -11.37 16.48
CA VAL A 209 -6.95 -10.50 16.90
C VAL A 209 -6.59 -9.63 15.71
N VAL A 210 -6.78 -8.32 15.87
CA VAL A 210 -6.41 -7.34 14.83
C VAL A 210 -4.97 -6.94 15.05
N VAL A 211 -4.12 -7.19 14.05
CA VAL A 211 -2.75 -6.71 13.96
C VAL A 211 -2.74 -5.57 12.95
N SER A 212 -2.29 -4.37 13.29
CA SER A 212 -2.34 -3.24 12.35
C SER A 212 -1.04 -2.47 12.32
N ASP A 213 -0.62 -2.15 11.09
CA ASP A 213 0.40 -1.16 10.78
C ASP A 213 -0.12 0.24 11.13
N LEU A 214 0.61 0.96 11.99
CA LEU A 214 0.35 2.33 12.43
C LEU A 214 1.50 3.27 12.07
N THR A 215 2.26 2.96 11.02
CA THR A 215 3.24 3.88 10.41
C THR A 215 2.53 5.08 9.79
N GLY A 216 3.28 6.16 9.49
CA GLY A 216 2.68 7.43 9.06
C GLY A 216 1.82 7.30 7.80
N SER A 217 2.19 6.41 6.88
CA SER A 217 1.43 6.15 5.65
C SER A 217 0.02 5.58 5.91
N MET A 218 -0.19 4.97 7.08
CA MET A 218 -1.41 4.29 7.46
C MET A 218 -2.44 5.19 8.15
N SER A 219 -2.10 6.43 8.50
CA SER A 219 -2.98 7.41 9.16
C SER A 219 -4.43 7.45 8.67
N PRO A 220 -4.73 7.56 7.35
CA PRO A 220 -6.12 7.54 6.87
C PRO A 220 -6.85 6.20 7.10
N PHE A 221 -6.12 5.09 7.14
CA PHE A 221 -6.67 3.75 7.40
C PHE A 221 -6.80 3.48 8.90
N VAL A 222 -5.93 4.06 9.73
CA VAL A 222 -6.06 4.05 11.19
C VAL A 222 -7.34 4.76 11.61
N VAL A 223 -7.66 5.91 10.98
CA VAL A 223 -8.96 6.57 11.20
C VAL A 223 -10.12 5.63 10.89
N GLN A 224 -10.04 4.88 9.79
CA GLN A 224 -11.07 3.91 9.43
C GLN A 224 -11.20 2.78 10.47
N LEU A 225 -10.09 2.25 10.97
CA LEU A 225 -10.09 1.19 11.97
C LEU A 225 -10.75 1.66 13.28
N ILE A 226 -10.30 2.79 13.83
CA ILE A 226 -10.85 3.33 15.08
C ILE A 226 -12.32 3.70 14.90
N LEU A 227 -12.69 4.27 13.74
CA LEU A 227 -14.08 4.57 13.42
C LEU A 227 -14.94 3.30 13.32
N TRP A 228 -14.38 2.21 12.79
CA TRP A 228 -15.06 0.92 12.73
C TRP A 228 -15.37 0.40 14.14
N PHE A 229 -14.41 0.48 15.08
CA PHE A 229 -14.68 0.16 16.47
C PHE A 229 -15.83 0.98 17.03
N LYS A 230 -15.84 2.30 16.81
CA LYS A 230 -16.94 3.16 17.27
C LYS A 230 -18.30 2.76 16.72
N LEU A 231 -18.35 2.33 15.47
CA LEU A 231 -19.60 1.94 14.82
C LEU A 231 -20.06 0.52 15.17
N ASN A 232 -19.18 -0.32 15.74
CA ASN A 232 -19.43 -1.74 15.97
C ASN A 232 -19.13 -2.18 17.43
N GLU A 233 -19.09 -1.25 18.39
CA GLU A 233 -18.76 -1.52 19.81
C GLU A 233 -19.60 -2.65 20.42
N LEU A 234 -20.85 -2.80 19.96
CA LEU A 234 -21.78 -3.82 20.46
C LEU A 234 -21.52 -5.23 19.91
N GLU A 235 -20.80 -5.37 18.79
CA GLU A 235 -20.58 -6.68 18.17
C GLU A 235 -19.54 -7.53 18.92
N LYS A 236 -18.65 -6.90 19.71
CA LYS A 236 -17.62 -7.55 20.54
C LYS A 236 -16.82 -8.67 19.84
N ARG A 237 -16.64 -8.57 18.53
CA ARG A 237 -15.97 -9.61 17.73
C ARG A 237 -14.46 -9.63 17.96
N VAL A 238 -13.86 -8.46 18.18
CA VAL A 238 -12.40 -8.33 18.36
C VAL A 238 -12.04 -8.62 19.81
N SER A 239 -11.21 -9.62 20.01
CA SER A 239 -10.73 -10.03 21.33
C SER A 239 -9.52 -9.22 21.79
N HIS A 240 -8.59 -8.92 20.87
CA HIS A 240 -7.33 -8.21 21.12
C HIS A 240 -6.93 -7.38 19.90
N VAL A 241 -6.18 -6.32 20.17
CA VAL A 241 -5.52 -5.50 19.17
C VAL A 241 -4.01 -5.51 19.41
N THR A 242 -3.25 -5.53 18.32
CA THR A 242 -1.80 -5.42 18.30
C THR A 242 -1.43 -4.39 17.24
N PHE A 243 -0.76 -3.31 17.63
CA PHE A 243 -0.35 -2.25 16.72
C PHE A 243 1.15 -2.17 16.65
N PHE A 244 1.69 -1.87 15.48
CA PHE A 244 3.14 -1.70 15.31
C PHE A 244 3.49 -0.43 14.54
N ASN A 245 4.69 0.10 14.78
CA ASN A 245 5.20 1.33 14.18
C ASN A 245 6.65 1.21 13.66
N ASP A 246 7.13 -0.03 13.53
CA ASP A 246 8.48 -0.37 13.07
C ASP A 246 9.62 0.16 13.96
N GLY A 247 9.49 -0.13 15.25
CA GLY A 247 10.64 -0.11 16.15
C GLY A 247 10.83 1.16 16.96
N ASN A 248 9.79 1.95 17.21
CA ASN A 248 9.85 3.10 18.11
C ASN A 248 10.94 4.14 17.80
N PHE A 249 11.04 4.58 16.53
CA PHE A 249 12.13 5.43 16.03
C PHE A 249 13.53 4.80 16.13
N THR A 250 13.65 3.48 16.28
CA THR A 250 14.94 2.79 16.18
C THR A 250 15.56 3.12 14.82
N PRO A 251 16.79 3.64 14.77
CA PRO A 251 17.45 3.94 13.51
C PRO A 251 17.52 2.70 12.62
N ASP A 252 17.29 2.85 11.31
CA ASP A 252 17.13 1.71 10.39
C ASP A 252 18.29 0.71 10.44
N ILE A 253 19.52 1.20 10.54
CA ILE A 253 20.74 0.37 10.66
C ILE A 253 20.81 -0.48 11.94
N LYS A 254 19.98 -0.18 12.94
CA LYS A 254 19.90 -0.90 14.22
C LYS A 254 18.67 -1.81 14.30
N LYS A 255 17.76 -1.78 13.32
CA LYS A 255 16.59 -2.66 13.31
C LYS A 255 17.07 -4.10 13.07
N VAL A 256 16.79 -4.98 14.02
CA VAL A 256 17.15 -6.40 13.95
C VAL A 256 15.89 -7.21 13.73
N ILE A 257 15.82 -7.99 12.65
CA ILE A 257 14.67 -8.86 12.34
C ILE A 257 14.32 -9.74 13.55
N GLY A 258 13.07 -9.65 14.01
CA GLY A 258 12.55 -10.38 15.17
C GLY A 258 12.81 -9.70 16.52
N ASN A 259 13.47 -8.54 16.53
CA ASN A 259 13.67 -7.67 17.68
C ASN A 259 13.60 -6.18 17.29
N THR A 260 12.82 -5.83 16.26
CA THR A 260 12.67 -4.43 15.83
C THR A 260 11.92 -3.62 16.90
N GLY A 261 10.91 -4.23 17.52
CA GLY A 261 10.10 -3.62 18.57
C GLY A 261 9.02 -2.69 18.04
N GLY A 262 8.55 -1.77 18.88
CA GLY A 262 7.46 -0.87 18.51
C GLY A 262 6.10 -1.54 18.38
N ILE A 263 5.90 -2.63 19.10
CA ILE A 263 4.67 -3.42 19.12
C ILE A 263 3.92 -3.12 20.43
N TYR A 264 2.62 -2.86 20.30
CA TYR A 264 1.73 -2.42 21.37
C TYR A 264 0.48 -3.29 21.39
N HIS A 265 0.02 -3.67 22.57
CA HIS A 265 -1.15 -4.54 22.72
C HIS A 265 -2.20 -3.93 23.63
N SER A 266 -3.45 -4.27 23.35
CA SER A 266 -4.55 -4.12 24.30
C SER A 266 -5.58 -5.22 24.06
N LYS A 267 -6.50 -5.38 25.01
CA LYS A 267 -7.74 -6.09 24.72
C LYS A 267 -8.50 -5.35 23.63
N GLY A 268 -9.19 -6.12 22.80
CA GLY A 268 -10.17 -5.58 21.86
C GLY A 268 -11.31 -5.02 22.68
N GLY A 269 -11.80 -3.85 22.28
CA GLY A 269 -12.68 -3.09 23.16
C GLY A 269 -13.34 -1.93 22.47
N ASP A 270 -13.81 -0.99 23.28
CA ASP A 270 -14.45 0.22 22.82
C ASP A 270 -13.48 1.16 22.07
N TYR A 271 -14.08 2.18 21.49
CA TYR A 271 -13.40 3.19 20.69
C TYR A 271 -12.26 3.90 21.44
N GLU A 272 -12.43 4.19 22.73
CA GLU A 272 -11.49 4.98 23.52
C GLU A 272 -10.16 4.25 23.71
N ASP A 273 -10.21 2.99 24.15
CA ASP A 273 -9.01 2.19 24.38
C ASP A 273 -8.22 1.97 23.09
N THR A 274 -8.95 1.66 22.00
CA THR A 274 -8.36 1.45 20.68
C THR A 274 -7.69 2.72 20.17
N ARG A 275 -8.38 3.87 20.26
CA ARG A 275 -7.84 5.17 19.84
C ARG A 275 -6.59 5.53 20.64
N ASP A 276 -6.63 5.38 21.97
CA ASP A 276 -5.52 5.80 22.83
C ASP A 276 -4.27 4.93 22.62
N LEU A 277 -4.46 3.62 22.41
CA LEU A 277 -3.37 2.72 22.00
C LEU A 277 -2.80 3.12 20.64
N ALA A 278 -3.66 3.47 19.68
CA ALA A 278 -3.24 3.88 18.35
C ALA A 278 -2.42 5.17 18.38
N LEU A 279 -2.91 6.20 19.08
CA LEU A 279 -2.19 7.47 19.26
C LEU A 279 -0.85 7.25 19.99
N LYS A 280 -0.81 6.38 21.01
CA LYS A 280 0.45 6.01 21.68
C LYS A 280 1.43 5.36 20.71
N THR A 281 0.95 4.48 19.83
CA THR A 281 1.78 3.77 18.86
C THR A 281 2.37 4.75 17.84
N ILE A 282 1.52 5.58 17.20
CA ILE A 282 1.94 6.60 16.22
C ILE A 282 2.92 7.61 16.83
N LYS A 283 2.67 8.04 18.07
CA LYS A 283 3.56 9.00 18.75
C LYS A 283 4.98 8.47 18.93
N ASN A 284 5.15 7.15 19.02
CA ASN A 284 6.44 6.53 19.26
C ASN A 284 7.16 6.09 17.98
N GLY A 285 6.55 6.17 16.80
CA GLY A 285 7.18 5.74 15.56
C GLY A 285 6.30 6.03 14.34
N TYR A 286 6.91 6.35 13.20
CA TYR A 286 6.22 6.54 11.93
C TYR A 286 6.69 5.60 10.81
N GLY A 287 7.52 4.61 11.13
CA GLY A 287 8.22 3.76 10.16
C GLY A 287 9.72 4.08 10.08
N GLY A 288 10.27 4.08 8.87
CA GLY A 288 11.66 4.46 8.59
C GLY A 288 12.05 4.23 7.13
N ASP A 289 12.82 3.18 6.90
CA ASP A 289 13.38 2.77 5.59
C ASP A 289 12.34 2.28 4.55
N GLY A 290 11.06 2.20 4.91
CA GLY A 290 9.95 1.85 4.02
C GLY A 290 9.38 0.44 4.22
N PRO A 291 10.20 -0.63 4.37
CA PRO A 291 9.70 -1.92 4.84
C PRO A 291 9.30 -1.86 6.32
N GLU A 292 8.33 -2.66 6.75
CA GLU A 292 7.81 -2.62 8.14
C GLU A 292 7.85 -4.01 8.83
N ASN A 293 7.78 -4.07 10.17
CA ASN A 293 7.93 -5.30 10.96
C ASN A 293 6.63 -6.11 11.19
N ASP A 294 5.89 -6.38 10.11
CA ASP A 294 4.59 -7.06 10.16
C ASP A 294 4.62 -8.44 10.85
N LEU A 295 5.62 -9.27 10.55
CA LEU A 295 5.60 -10.68 10.98
C LEU A 295 5.98 -10.83 12.45
N GLU A 296 6.85 -9.98 12.97
CA GLU A 296 7.16 -9.85 14.39
C GLU A 296 5.88 -9.48 15.17
N ALA A 297 5.13 -8.49 14.69
CA ALA A 297 3.85 -8.10 15.29
C ALA A 297 2.82 -9.23 15.26
N ILE A 298 2.73 -9.98 14.15
CA ILE A 298 1.87 -11.17 14.07
C ILE A 298 2.30 -12.25 15.05
N LEU A 299 3.59 -12.53 15.16
CA LEU A 299 4.09 -13.56 16.08
C LEU A 299 3.80 -13.20 17.53
N GLU A 300 4.05 -11.95 17.94
CA GLU A 300 3.74 -11.49 19.29
C GLU A 300 2.22 -11.50 19.55
N ALA A 301 1.41 -11.14 18.56
CA ALA A 301 -0.04 -11.26 18.66
C ALA A 301 -0.51 -12.70 18.85
N ILE A 302 0.08 -13.67 18.14
CA ILE A 302 -0.23 -15.10 18.28
C ILE A 302 0.23 -15.65 19.64
N GLU A 303 1.44 -15.28 20.08
CA GLU A 303 2.00 -15.72 21.37
C GLU A 303 1.14 -15.27 22.54
N ARG A 304 0.70 -14.00 22.53
CA ARG A 304 -0.17 -13.44 23.57
C ARG A 304 -1.60 -13.97 23.51
N ASN A 305 -2.04 -14.45 22.35
CA ASN A 305 -3.42 -14.87 22.09
C ASN A 305 -3.48 -16.25 21.44
N PRO A 306 -3.04 -17.32 22.14
CA PRO A 306 -2.95 -18.66 21.58
C PRO A 306 -4.32 -19.23 21.18
N ASP A 307 -5.41 -18.74 21.78
CA ASP A 307 -6.78 -19.18 21.49
C ASP A 307 -7.49 -18.32 20.42
N ALA A 308 -6.81 -17.33 19.83
CA ALA A 308 -7.36 -16.53 18.75
C ALA A 308 -7.79 -17.41 17.58
N LYS A 309 -9.03 -17.23 17.10
CA LYS A 309 -9.58 -17.97 15.95
C LYS A 309 -9.08 -17.38 14.63
N GLU A 310 -8.99 -16.05 14.57
CA GLU A 310 -8.64 -15.32 13.35
C GLU A 310 -7.56 -14.28 13.67
N ILE A 311 -6.48 -14.29 12.90
CA ILE A 311 -5.47 -13.22 12.89
C ILE A 311 -5.74 -12.34 11.68
N VAL A 312 -6.05 -11.07 11.90
CA VAL A 312 -6.32 -10.10 10.83
C VAL A 312 -5.22 -9.06 10.81
N LEU A 313 -4.36 -9.10 9.80
CA LEU A 313 -3.37 -8.07 9.53
C LEU A 313 -3.99 -6.94 8.71
N ILE A 314 -3.84 -5.68 9.13
CA ILE A 314 -4.15 -4.49 8.33
C ILE A 314 -2.82 -3.81 8.00
N ALA A 315 -2.48 -3.74 6.72
CA ALA A 315 -1.13 -3.33 6.29
C ALA A 315 -1.15 -2.38 5.08
N ASP A 316 -0.08 -1.60 4.94
CA ASP A 316 0.15 -0.75 3.77
C ASP A 316 0.62 -1.57 2.57
N ASN A 317 -0.12 -1.49 1.47
CA ASN A 317 0.24 -2.15 0.21
C ASN A 317 1.59 -1.69 -0.35
N PHE A 318 2.02 -0.47 -0.07
CA PHE A 318 3.25 0.06 -0.64
C PHE A 318 4.50 -0.26 0.17
N ALA A 319 4.35 -0.61 1.44
CA ALA A 319 5.42 -1.05 2.30
C ALA A 319 5.71 -2.55 2.10
N PRO A 320 6.95 -2.95 1.78
CA PRO A 320 7.37 -4.34 1.88
C PRO A 320 7.35 -4.84 3.34
N ILE A 321 7.15 -6.12 3.53
CA ILE A 321 7.35 -6.79 4.82
C ILE A 321 8.87 -6.91 5.06
N LYS A 322 9.38 -6.22 6.08
CA LYS A 322 10.82 -6.20 6.45
C LYS A 322 11.33 -7.58 6.86
N ASP A 323 10.51 -8.29 7.60
CA ASP A 323 10.88 -9.46 8.38
C ASP A 323 10.36 -10.77 7.79
N MET A 324 10.24 -10.85 6.45
CA MET A 324 9.81 -12.05 5.70
C MET A 324 10.52 -13.36 6.11
N ARG A 325 11.74 -13.27 6.67
CA ARG A 325 12.48 -14.42 7.23
C ARG A 325 11.73 -15.12 8.39
N LEU A 326 10.80 -14.44 9.04
CA LEU A 326 9.98 -14.95 10.13
C LEU A 326 8.73 -15.71 9.65
N LEU A 327 8.39 -15.64 8.36
CA LEU A 327 7.16 -16.23 7.80
C LEU A 327 6.98 -17.70 8.18
N MET A 328 8.07 -18.48 8.19
CA MET A 328 8.00 -19.91 8.49
C MET A 328 7.55 -20.21 9.92
N LYS A 329 7.65 -19.25 10.85
CA LYS A 329 7.22 -19.38 12.25
C LYS A 329 5.71 -19.20 12.41
N ILE A 330 5.03 -18.57 11.46
CA ILE A 330 3.58 -18.32 11.53
C ILE A 330 2.83 -19.57 11.06
N LYS A 331 2.11 -20.21 11.99
CA LYS A 331 1.36 -21.45 11.74
C LYS A 331 -0.16 -21.28 11.69
N LYS A 332 -0.66 -20.10 12.05
CA LYS A 332 -2.08 -19.75 11.97
C LYS A 332 -2.39 -19.02 10.66
N PRO A 333 -3.58 -19.21 10.06
CA PRO A 333 -4.04 -18.40 8.94
C PRO A 333 -4.05 -16.92 9.24
N VAL A 334 -3.53 -16.11 8.31
CA VAL A 334 -3.52 -14.65 8.40
C VAL A 334 -4.43 -14.05 7.33
N ARG A 335 -5.45 -13.31 7.76
CA ARG A 335 -6.33 -12.52 6.88
C ARG A 335 -5.69 -11.15 6.69
N VAL A 336 -5.23 -10.83 5.49
CA VAL A 336 -4.59 -9.54 5.19
C VAL A 336 -5.61 -8.58 4.59
N VAL A 337 -5.96 -7.54 5.33
CA VAL A 337 -6.65 -6.35 4.84
C VAL A 337 -5.60 -5.40 4.28
N LEU A 338 -5.59 -5.23 2.97
CA LEU A 338 -4.51 -4.53 2.30
C LEU A 338 -4.95 -3.14 1.82
N CYS A 339 -4.36 -2.12 2.43
CA CYS A 339 -4.71 -0.71 2.24
C CYS A 339 -3.94 -0.12 1.06
N GLY A 340 -4.57 0.75 0.26
CA GLY A 340 -3.87 1.45 -0.84
C GLY A 340 -3.59 0.63 -2.10
N THR A 341 -4.47 -0.31 -2.45
CA THR A 341 -4.27 -1.23 -3.61
C THR A 341 -4.56 -0.61 -4.99
N VAL A 342 -4.56 0.72 -5.12
CA VAL A 342 -4.99 1.44 -6.35
C VAL A 342 -4.14 1.13 -7.59
N SER A 343 -2.87 0.76 -7.40
CA SER A 343 -1.91 0.48 -8.48
C SER A 343 -1.44 -0.96 -8.57
N GLY A 344 -2.14 -1.85 -7.88
CA GLY A 344 -1.80 -3.26 -7.78
C GLY A 344 -1.70 -3.71 -6.32
N VAL A 345 -1.30 -4.95 -6.15
CA VAL A 345 -1.12 -5.59 -4.85
C VAL A 345 0.34 -5.97 -4.67
N ASN A 346 0.91 -5.67 -3.50
CA ASN A 346 2.24 -6.13 -3.11
C ASN A 346 2.22 -7.65 -2.89
N ILE A 347 3.11 -8.31 -3.62
CA ILE A 347 3.18 -9.77 -3.72
C ILE A 347 3.55 -10.43 -2.40
N GLN A 348 4.28 -9.74 -1.51
CA GLN A 348 4.69 -10.31 -0.22
C GLN A 348 3.49 -10.61 0.67
N TYR A 349 2.45 -9.78 0.64
CA TYR A 349 1.19 -10.04 1.35
C TYR A 349 0.38 -11.19 0.74
N LEU A 350 0.42 -11.33 -0.60
CA LEU A 350 -0.17 -12.51 -1.26
C LEU A 350 0.56 -13.79 -0.83
N GLN A 351 1.89 -13.74 -0.72
CA GLN A 351 2.73 -14.85 -0.26
C GLN A 351 2.47 -15.18 1.21
N LEU A 352 2.38 -14.18 2.09
CA LEU A 352 2.01 -14.35 3.50
C LEU A 352 0.67 -15.09 3.62
N ALA A 353 -0.37 -14.61 2.93
CA ALA A 353 -1.68 -15.23 2.94
C ALA A 353 -1.66 -16.67 2.38
N ARG A 354 -0.97 -16.90 1.24
CA ARG A 354 -0.86 -18.24 0.66
C ARG A 354 -0.15 -19.20 1.61
N TYR A 355 1.00 -18.82 2.14
CA TYR A 355 1.81 -19.65 3.02
C TYR A 355 1.06 -20.02 4.31
N THR A 356 0.36 -19.06 4.90
CA THR A 356 -0.40 -19.26 6.13
C THR A 356 -1.77 -19.93 5.91
N LYS A 357 -2.17 -20.19 4.65
CA LYS A 357 -3.53 -20.60 4.28
C LYS A 357 -4.62 -19.60 4.68
N GLY A 358 -4.22 -18.33 4.76
CA GLY A 358 -5.09 -17.19 4.98
C GLY A 358 -5.64 -16.62 3.68
N SER A 359 -5.89 -15.32 3.66
CA SER A 359 -6.56 -14.63 2.56
C SER A 359 -6.15 -13.17 2.45
N VAL A 360 -6.38 -12.55 1.28
CA VAL A 360 -6.10 -11.12 1.05
C VAL A 360 -7.39 -10.40 0.66
N HIS A 361 -7.61 -9.22 1.24
CA HIS A 361 -8.83 -8.45 1.15
C HIS A 361 -8.49 -7.02 0.75
N SER A 362 -8.95 -6.59 -0.42
CA SER A 362 -8.86 -5.19 -0.88
C SER A 362 -10.19 -4.48 -0.64
N MET A 363 -10.31 -3.21 -1.03
CA MET A 363 -11.59 -2.49 -0.91
C MET A 363 -12.75 -3.23 -1.59
N GLU A 364 -12.50 -3.84 -2.76
CA GLU A 364 -13.55 -4.36 -3.65
C GLU A 364 -13.52 -5.89 -3.83
N LYS A 365 -12.48 -6.60 -3.38
CA LYS A 365 -12.33 -8.04 -3.63
C LYS A 365 -11.70 -8.78 -2.47
N ASP A 366 -12.19 -10.00 -2.24
CA ASP A 366 -11.62 -10.98 -1.32
C ASP A 366 -10.97 -12.14 -2.11
N LEU A 367 -9.75 -12.51 -1.74
CA LEU A 367 -9.03 -13.67 -2.25
C LEU A 367 -8.88 -14.68 -1.13
N THR A 368 -9.83 -15.61 -1.03
CA THR A 368 -9.96 -16.51 0.12
C THR A 368 -9.28 -17.86 -0.02
N ASP A 369 -9.06 -18.35 -1.24
CA ASP A 369 -8.45 -19.66 -1.52
C ASP A 369 -7.13 -19.50 -2.29
N LEU A 370 -6.19 -18.73 -1.73
CA LEU A 370 -4.87 -18.57 -2.33
C LEU A 370 -4.03 -19.84 -2.20
N ALA A 371 -4.17 -20.60 -1.10
CA ALA A 371 -3.40 -21.82 -0.87
C ALA A 371 -3.81 -22.98 -1.77
N GLY A 372 -5.10 -23.10 -2.13
CA GLY A 372 -5.61 -24.14 -3.01
C GLY A 372 -5.26 -23.96 -4.48
N MET A 373 -4.73 -22.80 -4.90
CA MET A 373 -4.37 -22.56 -6.30
C MET A 373 -3.20 -23.47 -6.73
N SER A 374 -3.47 -24.29 -7.75
CA SER A 374 -2.51 -25.22 -8.35
C SER A 374 -1.41 -24.51 -9.14
N GLU A 375 -0.31 -25.23 -9.36
CA GLU A 375 0.80 -24.80 -10.22
C GLU A 375 0.31 -24.34 -11.60
N GLY A 376 0.87 -23.26 -12.11
CA GLY A 376 0.49 -22.67 -13.38
C GLY A 376 -0.79 -21.83 -13.38
N ARG A 377 -1.60 -21.87 -12.31
CA ARG A 377 -2.83 -21.08 -12.20
C ARG A 377 -2.53 -19.59 -12.28
N THR A 378 -3.24 -18.88 -13.14
CA THR A 378 -3.21 -17.41 -13.21
C THR A 378 -4.41 -16.78 -12.54
N PHE A 379 -4.23 -15.61 -11.93
CA PHE A 379 -5.31 -14.83 -11.35
C PHE A 379 -5.03 -13.33 -11.44
N GLU A 380 -6.07 -12.51 -11.26
CA GLU A 380 -5.99 -11.06 -11.29
C GLU A 380 -6.51 -10.46 -9.98
N ILE A 381 -5.80 -9.46 -9.47
CA ILE A 381 -6.28 -8.57 -8.41
C ILE A 381 -5.73 -7.16 -8.63
N SER A 382 -6.60 -6.16 -8.42
CA SER A 382 -6.28 -4.73 -8.57
C SER A 382 -5.57 -4.38 -9.89
N GLY A 383 -6.00 -5.01 -10.99
CA GLY A 383 -5.48 -4.75 -12.34
C GLY A 383 -4.08 -5.32 -12.62
N LYS A 384 -3.55 -6.17 -11.72
CA LYS A 384 -2.28 -6.90 -11.93
C LYS A 384 -2.57 -8.39 -12.02
N PHE A 385 -1.84 -9.07 -12.91
CA PHE A 385 -1.94 -10.51 -13.09
C PHE A 385 -0.78 -11.20 -12.38
N PHE A 386 -1.08 -12.38 -11.85
CA PHE A 386 -0.17 -13.22 -11.12
C PHE A 386 -0.29 -14.66 -11.59
N LYS A 387 0.74 -15.46 -11.35
CA LYS A 387 0.78 -16.88 -11.67
C LYS A 387 1.40 -17.65 -10.50
N ILE A 388 0.94 -18.88 -10.30
CA ILE A 388 1.63 -19.84 -9.41
C ILE A 388 2.78 -20.48 -10.19
N VAL A 389 4.01 -20.28 -9.69
CA VAL A 389 5.25 -20.86 -10.22
C VAL A 389 6.04 -21.43 -9.05
N ASP A 390 6.37 -22.72 -9.10
CA ASP A 390 7.08 -23.46 -8.04
C ASP A 390 6.42 -23.29 -6.66
N GLY A 391 5.09 -23.32 -6.64
CA GLY A 391 4.29 -23.12 -5.42
C GLY A 391 4.27 -21.68 -4.89
N GLN A 392 4.97 -20.75 -5.51
CA GLN A 392 5.02 -19.33 -5.17
C GLN A 392 4.16 -18.49 -6.11
N ILE A 393 3.68 -17.34 -5.64
CA ILE A 393 3.03 -16.34 -6.47
C ILE A 393 4.10 -15.48 -7.13
N THR A 394 4.08 -15.39 -8.46
CA THR A 394 4.93 -14.48 -9.25
C THR A 394 4.07 -13.49 -10.02
N THR A 395 4.62 -12.32 -10.37
CA THR A 395 3.97 -11.43 -11.32
C THR A 395 3.89 -12.11 -12.69
N TYR A 396 2.80 -11.86 -13.42
CA TYR A 396 2.57 -12.44 -14.74
C TYR A 396 2.14 -11.34 -15.70
N ASN A 397 2.84 -11.20 -16.81
CA ASN A 397 2.41 -10.35 -17.92
C ASN A 397 1.69 -11.25 -18.92
N ARG A 398 0.41 -10.99 -19.21
CA ARG A 398 -0.26 -11.62 -20.35
C ARG A 398 0.45 -11.14 -21.61
N VAL A 399 1.34 -11.97 -22.15
CA VAL A 399 1.79 -11.85 -23.53
C VAL A 399 0.54 -12.03 -24.38
N LYS A 400 0.23 -11.04 -25.21
CA LYS A 400 -0.87 -11.10 -26.15
C LYS A 400 -0.46 -11.89 -27.38
#